data_AF-A0A844ZP86-F1
#
_entry.id   AF-A0A844ZP86-F1
#
_cell.length_a   1.000
_cell.length_b   1.000
_cell.length_c   1.000
_cell.angle_alpha   90.00
_cell.angle_beta   90.00
_cell.angle_gamma   90.00
#
_symmetry.space_group_name_H-M   'P 1'
#
loop_
_entity.id
_entity.type
_entity.pdbx_description
1 polymer ?
#
loop_
_entity_poly.entity_id
_entity_poly.type
_entity_poly.pdbx_seq_one_letter_code
_entity_poly.pdbx_strand_id
1 'polypeptide(L)' 'MEDDLPRPRTDAAGLLASEALDSYSQDELLARIQLLEAEIVRVKAHHARAADHMKFADALFKPRENN' A
#
# COMPACT_ATOMS: atom_id res chain seq x y z
N MET A 1 16.97 -6.23 21.42
CA MET A 1 16.29 -6.74 20.22
C MET A 1 14.85 -6.99 20.61
N GLU A 2 14.00 -5.97 20.51
CA GLU A 2 12.63 -5.94 21.05
C GLU A 2 11.61 -5.60 19.94
N ASP A 3 11.86 -6.06 18.71
CA ASP A 3 11.08 -5.67 17.52
C ASP A 3 10.19 -6.80 16.96
N ASP A 4 9.96 -7.87 17.73
CA ASP A 4 9.19 -9.04 17.27
C ASP A 4 7.90 -9.28 18.08
N LEU A 5 7.23 -8.19 18.48
CA LEU A 5 5.84 -8.30 18.90
C LEU A 5 4.95 -8.22 17.65
N PRO A 6 4.07 -9.20 17.39
CA PRO A 6 3.10 -9.10 16.31
C PRO A 6 2.17 -7.93 16.62
N ARG A 7 2.42 -6.79 15.96
CA ARG A 7 1.51 -5.64 16.03
C ARG A 7 0.15 -6.16 15.56
N PRO A 8 -0.95 -5.94 16.32
CA PRO A 8 -2.27 -6.24 15.80
C PRO A 8 -2.45 -5.43 14.52
N ARG A 9 -2.28 -6.10 13.37
CA ARG A 9 -2.60 -5.55 12.05
C ARG A 9 -4.11 -5.53 12.00
N THR A 10 -4.73 -4.53 12.60
CA THR A 10 -6.03 -4.08 12.11
C THR A 10 -5.79 -3.69 10.66
N ASP A 11 -6.22 -4.57 9.75
CA ASP A 11 -6.14 -4.29 8.31
C ASP A 11 -6.99 -3.05 8.04
N ALA A 12 -6.34 -1.95 7.69
CA ALA A 12 -7.00 -0.69 7.42
C ALA A 12 -8.01 -0.81 6.28
N ALA A 13 -7.76 -1.73 5.31
CA ALA A 13 -8.72 -2.02 4.25
C ALA A 13 -9.97 -2.74 4.80
N GLY A 14 -9.79 -3.70 5.72
CA GLY A 14 -10.88 -4.35 6.45
C GLY A 14 -11.71 -3.38 7.28
N LEU A 15 -11.09 -2.40 7.95
CA LEU A 15 -11.81 -1.35 8.68
C LEU A 15 -12.61 -0.44 7.75
N LEU A 16 -12.02 -0.05 6.61
CA LEU A 16 -12.70 0.73 5.58
C LEU A 16 -13.92 0.00 5.01
N ALA A 17 -13.78 -1.31 4.75
CA ALA A 17 -14.88 -2.13 4.22
C ALA A 17 -16.02 -2.35 5.22
N SER A 18 -15.75 -2.21 6.52
CA SER A 18 -16.74 -2.40 7.59
C SER A 18 -17.47 -1.12 7.98
N GLU A 19 -17.14 0.02 7.37
CA GLU A 19 -17.77 1.30 7.64
C GLU A 19 -19.18 1.37 7.04
N ALA A 20 -20.15 1.84 7.83
CA ALA A 20 -21.52 2.03 7.36
C ALA A 20 -21.63 3.31 6.53
N LEU A 21 -21.89 3.17 5.23
CA LEU A 21 -22.03 4.30 4.29
C LEU A 21 -23.46 4.83 4.19
N ASP A 22 -24.45 4.12 4.74
CA ASP A 22 -25.87 4.44 4.58
C ASP A 22 -26.29 5.78 5.21
N SER A 23 -25.48 6.30 6.15
CA SER A 23 -25.72 7.58 6.81
C SER A 23 -25.08 8.78 6.10
N TYR A 24 -24.29 8.55 5.05
CA TYR A 24 -23.53 9.60 4.39
C TYR A 24 -24.38 10.26 3.31
N SER A 25 -24.28 11.58 3.19
CA SER A 25 -24.80 12.33 2.04
C SER A 25 -23.98 12.05 0.77
N GLN A 26 -24.52 12.43 -0.39
CA GLN A 26 -23.81 12.27 -1.67
C GLN A 26 -22.48 13.04 -1.71
N ASP A 27 -22.43 14.24 -1.13
CA ASP A 27 -21.21 15.05 -1.07
C ASP A 27 -20.14 14.40 -0.16
N GLU A 28 -20.56 13.82 0.97
CA GLU A 28 -19.66 13.08 1.87
C GLU A 28 -19.09 11.82 1.21
N LEU A 29 -19.91 11.09 0.45
CA LEU A 29 -19.47 9.95 -0.34
C LEU A 29 -18.46 10.37 -1.42
N LEU A 30 -18.70 11.48 -2.10
CA LEU A 30 -17.78 12.00 -3.11
C LEU A 30 -16.44 12.43 -2.50
N ALA A 31 -16.47 13.16 -1.38
CA ALA A 31 -15.26 13.54 -0.66
C ALA A 31 -14.46 12.30 -0.21
N ARG A 32 -15.15 11.26 0.25
CA ARG A 32 -14.51 9.99 0.62
C ARG A 32 -13.85 9.30 -0.57
N ILE A 33 -14.52 9.23 -1.73
CA ILE A 33 -13.97 8.66 -2.95
C ILE A 33 -12.67 9.38 -3.35
N GLN A 34 -12.67 10.72 -3.36
CA GLN A 34 -11.49 11.51 -3.73
C GLN A 34 -10.27 11.20 -2.84
N LEU A 35 -10.49 11.05 -1.53
CA LEU A 35 -9.43 10.68 -0.59
C LEU A 35 -8.88 9.28 -0.85
N LEU A 36 -9.76 8.30 -1.11
CA LEU A 36 -9.36 6.92 -1.39
C LEU A 36 -8.60 6.81 -2.72
N GLU A 37 -9.01 7.54 -3.75
CA GLU A 37 -8.30 7.60 -5.03
C GLU A 37 -6.89 8.19 -4.88
N ALA A 38 -6.75 9.27 -4.12
CA ALA A 38 -5.45 9.86 -3.81
C ALA A 38 -4.55 8.86 -3.06
N GLU A 39 -5.11 8.11 -2.11
CA GLU A 39 -4.39 7.06 -1.39
C GLU A 39 -3.95 5.92 -2.31
N ILE A 40 -4.80 5.49 -3.25
CA ILE A 40 -4.44 4.49 -4.25
C ILE A 40 -3.26 4.96 -5.10
N VAL A 41 -3.25 6.22 -5.53
CA VAL A 41 -2.12 6.82 -6.27
C VAL A 41 -0.85 6.78 -5.41
N ARG A 42 -0.93 7.16 -4.13
CA ARG A 42 0.20 7.14 -3.20
C ARG A 42 0.78 5.73 -3.04
N VAL A 43 -0.06 4.72 -2.83
CA VAL A 43 0.34 3.32 -2.67
C VAL A 43 0.97 2.79 -3.96
N LYS A 44 0.37 3.05 -5.12
CA LYS A 44 0.94 2.67 -6.42
C LYS A 44 2.33 3.27 -6.64
N ALA A 45 2.51 4.55 -6.32
CA ALA A 45 3.80 5.22 -6.44
C ALA A 45 4.86 4.65 -5.48
N HIS A 46 4.47 4.20 -4.28
CA HIS A 46 5.39 3.53 -3.38
C HIS A 46 5.76 2.12 -3.87
N HIS A 47 4.78 1.35 -4.33
CA HIS A 47 5.01 0.02 -4.92
C HIS A 47 5.95 0.08 -6.12
N ALA A 48 5.74 1.02 -7.05
CA ALA A 48 6.61 1.20 -8.21
C ALA A 48 8.06 1.46 -7.80
N ARG A 49 8.29 2.37 -6.84
CA ARG A 49 9.62 2.66 -6.31
C ARG A 49 10.29 1.43 -5.66
N ALA A 50 9.53 0.67 -4.88
CA ALA A 50 10.04 -0.56 -4.27
C ALA A 50 10.41 -1.62 -5.33
N ALA A 51 9.59 -1.75 -6.38
CA ALA A 51 9.88 -2.66 -7.50
C ALA A 51 11.12 -2.24 -8.29
N ASP A 52 11.34 -0.93 -8.50
CA ASP A 52 12.53 -0.42 -9.18
C ASP A 52 13.80 -0.65 -8.36
N HIS A 53 13.73 -0.54 -7.03
CA HIS A 53 14.83 -0.93 -6.15
C HIS A 53 15.15 -2.44 -6.26
N MET A 54 14.14 -3.29 -6.35
CA MET A 54 14.34 -4.74 -6.53
C MET A 54 15.01 -5.05 -7.88
N LYS A 55 14.56 -4.42 -8.97
CA LYS A 55 15.16 -4.58 -10.30
C LYS A 55 16.60 -4.08 -10.37
N PHE A 56 16.91 -2.99 -9.67
CA PHE A 56 18.27 -2.47 -9.57
C PHE A 56 19.18 -3.40 -8.76
N ALA A 57 18.67 -3.98 -7.67
CA ALA A 57 19.38 -5.00 -6.91
C ALA A 57 19.63 -6.26 -7.75
N ASP A 58 18.63 -6.76 -8.48
CA ASP A 58 18.80 -7.92 -9.37
C ASP A 58 19.85 -7.68 -10.48
N ALA A 59 19.95 -6.45 -10.99
CA ALA A 59 20.97 -6.08 -11.97
C ALA A 59 22.39 -6.03 -11.38
N LEU A 60 22.53 -5.67 -10.11
CA LEU A 60 23.81 -5.59 -9.39
C LEU A 60 24.27 -6.94 -8.82
N PHE A 61 23.34 -7.82 -8.46
CA PHE A 61 23.61 -9.10 -7.78
C PHE A 61 23.40 -10.33 -8.66
N LYS A 62 23.20 -10.17 -9.98
CA LYS A 62 23.30 -11.32 -10.90
C LYS A 62 24.66 -12.00 -10.68
N PRO A 63 24.69 -13.30 -10.34
CA PRO A 63 25.93 -14.03 -10.31
C PRO A 63 26.55 -13.88 -11.69
N ARG A 64 27.84 -13.53 -11.76
CA ARG A 64 28.61 -13.68 -12.99
C ARG A 64 28.43 -15.14 -13.41
N GLU A 65 27.75 -15.37 -14.53
CA GLU A 65 27.78 -16.67 -15.18
C GLU A 65 29.24 -16.93 -15.51
N ASN A 66 29.87 -17.75 -14.67
CA ASN A 66 31.20 -18.26 -14.95
C ASN A 66 31.02 -19.42 -15.93
N ASN A 67 31.28 -19.10 -17.20
CA ASN A 67 31.63 -19.97 -18.33
C ASN A 67 30.54 -20.94 -18.86
#